data_AF-A0AAE0Y643-F1
#
_entry.id   AF-A0AAE0Y643-F1
#
_cell.length_a   1.000
_cell.length_b   1.000
_cell.length_c   1.000
_cell.angle_alpha   90.00
_cell.angle_beta   90.00
_cell.angle_gamma   90.00
#
_symmetry.space_group_name_H-M   'P 1'
#
loop_
_entity.id
_entity.type
_entity.pdbx_description
1 polymer ?
#
loop_
_entity_poly.entity_id
_entity_poly.type
_entity_poly.pdbx_seq_one_letter_code
_entity_poly.pdbx_strand_id
1 'polypeptide(L)'
;MIWFAVVSLLVSAQLCASANPGVKVRLTKKGIDYANKVAKDLLNLNLKHIKIPDQSDRDGRFSFRTSHFRVRSLDIPHSSVRIKPDHTGLTWAIKDASLYLTIDYRALSEGWWDISNSGWIQVWASGINIHETVSFGLY
;
A
#
# COMPACT_ATOMS: atom_id res chain seq x y z
N MET A 1 24.62 28.88 44.94
CA MET A 1 24.82 27.50 44.44
C MET A 1 23.73 27.05 43.46
N ILE A 2 22.43 27.25 43.75
CA ILE A 2 21.31 26.83 42.88
C ILE A 2 21.35 27.46 41.47
N TRP A 3 21.72 28.73 41.35
CA TRP A 3 21.78 29.44 40.06
C TRP A 3 22.78 28.81 39.07
N PHE A 4 23.96 28.42 39.54
CA PHE A 4 24.98 27.77 38.70
C PHE A 4 24.54 26.38 38.24
N ALA A 5 23.82 25.63 39.08
CA ALA A 5 23.27 24.34 38.72
C ALA A 5 22.19 24.46 37.63
N VAL A 6 21.32 25.46 37.71
CA VAL A 6 20.28 25.73 36.70
C VAL A 6 20.90 26.13 35.36
N VAL A 7 21.92 26.99 35.38
CA VAL A 7 22.65 27.39 34.17
C VAL A 7 23.40 26.20 33.54
N SER A 8 24.03 25.36 34.36
CA SER A 8 24.70 24.14 33.86
C SER A 8 23.70 23.17 33.22
N LEU A 9 22.51 23.00 33.81
CA LEU A 9 21.48 22.11 33.27
C LEU A 9 20.93 22.61 31.92
N LEU A 10 20.73 23.92 31.79
CA LEU A 10 20.28 24.57 30.55
C LEU A 10 21.30 24.43 29.42
N VAL A 11 22.57 24.64 29.72
CA VAL A 11 23.68 24.50 28.75
C VAL A 11 23.81 23.05 28.29
N SER A 12 23.75 22.08 29.21
CA SER A 12 23.76 20.65 28.86
C SER A 12 22.55 20.24 28.02
N ALA A 13 21.37 20.78 28.31
CA ALA A 13 20.16 20.52 27.51
C ALA A 13 20.27 21.08 26.08
N GLN A 14 20.87 22.26 25.91
CA GLN A 14 21.10 22.87 24.58
C GLN A 14 22.16 22.11 23.77
N LEU A 15 23.18 21.56 24.43
CA LEU A 15 24.19 20.69 23.81
C LEU A 15 23.59 19.34 23.36
N CYS A 16 22.69 18.74 24.14
CA CYS A 16 21.96 17.54 23.73
C CYS A 16 21.00 17.81 22.54
N ALA A 17 20.47 19.02 22.42
CA ALA A 17 19.58 19.41 21.32
C ALA A 17 20.33 19.67 20.00
N SER A 18 21.61 20.05 20.05
CA SER A 18 22.47 20.25 18.89
C SER A 18 23.18 18.95 18.51
N ALA A 19 22.41 17.96 18.05
CA ALA A 19 22.99 16.82 17.37
C ALA A 19 23.56 17.31 16.03
N ASN A 20 24.86 17.57 15.97
CA ASN A 20 25.58 17.82 14.72
C ASN A 20 25.97 16.45 14.13
N PRO A 21 25.22 15.92 13.16
CA PRO A 21 25.55 14.62 12.61
C PRO A 21 26.84 14.72 11.80
N GLY A 22 27.69 13.69 11.87
CA GLY A 22 28.90 13.61 11.03
C GLY A 22 28.57 13.57 9.54
N VAL A 23 27.36 13.12 9.16
CA VAL A 23 26.86 13.10 7.78
C VAL A 23 25.37 13.49 7.77
N LYS A 24 24.98 14.38 6.87
CA LYS A 24 23.58 14.79 6.65
C LYS A 24 23.13 14.41 5.25
N VAL A 25 22.15 13.53 5.15
CA VAL A 25 21.48 13.19 3.88
C VAL A 25 20.22 14.01 3.74
N ARG A 26 20.02 14.65 2.58
CA ARG A 26 18.81 15.42 2.26
C ARG A 26 18.16 14.85 1.00
N LEU A 27 16.96 14.31 1.13
CA LEU A 27 16.14 14.01 -0.03
C LEU A 27 15.59 15.31 -0.62
N THR A 28 15.78 15.47 -1.93
CA THR A 28 15.20 16.57 -2.69
C THR A 28 13.85 16.17 -3.27
N LYS A 29 13.04 17.14 -3.68
CA LYS A 29 11.76 16.85 -4.34
C LYS A 29 11.94 15.99 -5.59
N LYS A 30 12.98 16.25 -6.39
CA LYS A 30 13.35 15.44 -7.56
C LYS A 30 13.64 13.98 -7.18
N GLY A 31 14.33 13.75 -6.06
CA GLY A 31 14.58 12.40 -5.55
C GLY A 31 13.28 11.68 -5.15
N ILE A 32 12.37 12.39 -4.50
CA ILE A 32 11.05 11.88 -4.11
C ILE A 32 10.19 11.58 -5.35
N ASP A 33 10.23 12.43 -6.38
CA ASP A 33 9.48 12.21 -7.62
C ASP A 33 10.02 11.00 -8.40
N TYR A 34 11.34 10.79 -8.37
CA TYR A 34 11.95 9.58 -8.92
C TYR A 34 11.53 8.33 -8.12
N ALA A 35 11.57 8.39 -6.79
CA ALA A 35 11.11 7.30 -5.93
C ALA A 35 9.63 6.97 -6.19
N ASN A 36 8.78 7.96 -6.43
CA ASN A 36 7.38 7.74 -6.80
C ASN A 36 7.23 6.96 -8.12
N LYS A 37 8.07 7.25 -9.13
CA LYS A 37 8.10 6.47 -10.37
C LYS A 37 8.46 5.01 -10.12
N VAL A 38 9.54 4.79 -9.37
CA VAL A 38 10.01 3.43 -9.01
C VAL A 38 8.95 2.69 -8.18
N ALA A 39 8.29 3.37 -7.24
CA ALA A 39 7.25 2.79 -6.41
C ALA A 39 6.05 2.30 -7.23
N LYS A 40 5.64 3.03 -8.28
CA LYS A 40 4.59 2.57 -9.20
C LYS A 40 4.98 1.28 -9.92
N ASP A 41 6.19 1.22 -10.45
CA ASP A 41 6.68 0.06 -11.19
C ASP A 41 6.77 -1.17 -10.26
N LEU A 42 7.26 -0.97 -9.03
CA LEU A 42 7.30 -2.00 -7.99
C LEU A 42 5.89 -2.45 -7.57
N LEU A 43 4.94 -1.53 -7.40
CA LEU A 43 3.57 -1.87 -7.04
C LEU A 43 2.92 -2.72 -8.14
N ASN A 44 3.10 -2.35 -9.41
CA ASN A 44 2.59 -3.12 -10.54
C ASN A 44 3.21 -4.53 -10.59
N LEU A 45 4.52 -4.64 -10.34
CA LEU A 45 5.20 -5.93 -10.27
C LEU A 45 4.67 -6.78 -9.12
N ASN A 46 4.57 -6.22 -7.91
CA ASN A 46 4.12 -6.95 -6.72
C ASN A 46 2.65 -7.39 -6.83
N LEU A 47 1.77 -6.54 -7.35
CA LEU A 47 0.35 -6.89 -7.52
C LEU A 47 0.11 -7.98 -8.57
N LYS A 48 0.97 -8.10 -9.60
CA LYS A 48 0.91 -9.22 -10.54
C LYS A 48 1.28 -10.57 -9.91
N HIS A 49 2.07 -10.55 -8.83
CA HIS A 49 2.55 -11.74 -8.14
C HIS A 49 1.81 -12.02 -6.82
N ILE A 50 0.85 -11.16 -6.43
CA ILE A 50 0.08 -11.39 -5.22
C ILE A 50 -0.79 -12.64 -5.40
N LYS A 51 -0.74 -13.53 -4.41
CA LYS A 51 -1.61 -14.70 -4.37
C LYS A 51 -2.86 -14.33 -3.58
N ILE A 52 -3.98 -14.14 -4.28
CA ILE A 52 -5.29 -14.02 -3.64
C ILE A 52 -5.77 -15.44 -3.36
N PRO A 53 -6.14 -15.78 -2.11
CA PRO A 53 -6.57 -17.12 -1.76
C PRO A 53 -7.87 -17.49 -2.47
N ASP A 54 -8.01 -18.77 -2.81
CA ASP A 54 -9.27 -19.33 -3.29
C ASP A 54 -10.37 -19.07 -2.25
N GLN A 55 -11.57 -18.72 -2.72
CA GLN A 55 -12.74 -18.55 -1.88
C GLN A 55 -13.77 -19.60 -2.27
N SER A 56 -14.37 -20.24 -1.28
CA SER A 56 -15.47 -21.18 -1.50
C SER A 56 -16.48 -21.03 -0.40
N ASP A 57 -17.75 -21.12 -0.77
CA ASP A 57 -18.84 -21.08 0.19
C ASP A 57 -19.99 -21.95 -0.31
N ARG A 58 -20.91 -22.26 0.61
CA ARG A 58 -22.10 -23.06 0.32
C ARG A 58 -23.30 -22.48 1.03
N ASP A 59 -24.31 -22.14 0.26
CA ASP A 59 -25.61 -21.69 0.75
C ASP A 59 -26.67 -22.73 0.39
N GLY A 60 -27.08 -23.53 1.39
CA GLY A 60 -28.01 -24.64 1.23
C GLY A 60 -27.54 -25.66 0.19
N ARG A 61 -28.27 -25.73 -0.93
CA ARG A 61 -27.98 -26.64 -2.06
C ARG A 61 -27.05 -26.03 -3.10
N PHE A 62 -26.68 -24.77 -2.96
CA PHE A 62 -25.80 -24.08 -3.88
C PHE A 62 -24.40 -23.99 -3.27
N SER A 63 -23.38 -24.46 -3.99
CA SER A 63 -21.98 -24.21 -3.64
C SER A 63 -21.30 -23.40 -4.72
N PHE A 64 -20.47 -22.45 -4.32
CA PHE A 64 -19.63 -21.69 -5.25
C PHE A 64 -18.18 -21.75 -4.81
N ARG A 65 -17.29 -21.70 -5.80
CA ARG A 65 -15.85 -21.59 -5.61
C ARG A 65 -15.29 -20.62 -6.63
N THR A 66 -14.49 -19.68 -6.17
CA THR A 66 -13.65 -18.80 -6.98
C THR A 66 -12.19 -19.13 -6.71
N SER A 67 -11.40 -19.20 -7.79
CA SER A 67 -10.01 -19.62 -7.73
C SER A 67 -9.19 -18.92 -8.80
N HIS A 68 -7.88 -19.07 -8.73
CA HIS A 68 -6.95 -18.60 -9.77
C HIS A 68 -7.12 -17.13 -10.13
N PHE A 69 -7.26 -16.27 -9.12
CA PHE A 69 -7.24 -14.83 -9.30
C PHE A 69 -5.94 -14.39 -9.97
N ARG A 70 -6.03 -13.76 -11.13
CA ARG A 70 -4.87 -13.26 -11.89
C ARG A 70 -5.06 -11.79 -12.20
N VAL A 71 -4.21 -10.95 -11.62
CA VAL A 71 -4.11 -9.53 -11.99
C VAL A 71 -3.48 -9.44 -13.38
N ARG A 72 -4.24 -8.95 -14.35
CA ARG A 72 -3.82 -8.82 -15.74
C ARG A 72 -3.15 -7.47 -16.00
N SER A 73 -3.78 -6.40 -15.51
CA SER A 73 -3.23 -5.06 -15.61
C SER A 73 -3.65 -4.19 -14.44
N LEU A 74 -2.73 -3.29 -14.07
CA LEU A 74 -2.95 -2.19 -13.14
C LEU A 74 -2.49 -0.93 -13.84
N ASP A 75 -3.40 0.03 -13.98
CA ASP A 75 -3.09 1.35 -14.51
C ASP A 75 -3.19 2.40 -13.38
N ILE A 76 -2.15 3.23 -13.30
CA ILE A 76 -1.98 4.26 -12.26
C ILE A 76 -1.71 5.58 -12.98
N PRO A 77 -2.76 6.30 -13.41
CA PRO A 77 -2.60 7.53 -14.18
C PRO A 77 -2.01 8.65 -13.30
N HIS A 78 -2.44 8.72 -12.04
CA HIS A 78 -2.06 9.77 -11.11
C HIS A 78 -1.50 9.19 -9.81
N SER A 79 -0.26 9.56 -9.51
CA SER A 79 0.44 9.19 -8.27
C SER A 79 1.24 10.38 -7.78
N SER A 80 1.23 10.66 -6.48
CA SER A 80 1.99 11.75 -5.90
C SER A 80 2.52 11.39 -4.52
N VAL A 81 3.73 11.87 -4.23
CA VAL A 81 4.35 11.73 -2.91
C VAL A 81 4.59 13.13 -2.34
N ARG A 82 4.11 13.35 -1.11
CA ARG A 82 4.22 14.61 -0.39
C ARG A 82 4.84 14.39 0.97
N ILE A 83 5.71 15.30 1.39
CA ILE A 83 6.21 15.35 2.76
C ILE A 83 5.11 16.01 3.59
N LYS A 84 4.71 15.37 4.69
CA LYS A 84 3.79 16.00 5.65
C LYS A 84 4.60 16.99 6.50
N PRO A 85 4.26 18.28 6.55
CA PRO A 85 5.03 19.25 7.35
C PRO A 85 4.75 19.15 8.86
N ASP A 86 3.58 18.64 9.22
CA ASP A 86 3.03 18.50 10.57
C ASP A 86 3.47 17.22 11.30
N HIS A 87 3.83 16.19 10.55
CA HIS A 87 4.41 14.95 11.07
C HIS A 87 5.66 14.62 10.28
N THR A 88 6.74 14.20 10.95
CA THR A 88 7.94 13.69 10.27
C THR A 88 7.56 12.45 9.45
N GLY A 89 7.16 12.62 8.19
CA GLY A 89 6.54 11.55 7.42
C GLY A 89 6.29 11.87 5.95
N LEU A 90 5.94 10.82 5.22
CA LEU A 90 5.70 10.81 3.79
C LEU A 90 4.31 10.26 3.49
N THR A 91 3.53 11.02 2.73
CA THR A 91 2.24 10.59 2.23
C THR A 91 2.35 10.20 0.77
N TRP A 92 1.92 8.99 0.44
CA TRP A 92 1.77 8.51 -0.92
C TRP A 92 0.28 8.43 -1.27
N ALA A 93 -0.08 9.07 -2.38
CA ALA A 93 -1.45 9.11 -2.87
C ALA A 93 -1.51 8.64 -4.33
N ILE A 94 -2.40 7.68 -4.59
CA ILE A 94 -2.77 7.23 -5.93
C ILE A 94 -4.23 7.62 -6.17
N LYS A 95 -4.51 8.17 -7.36
CA LYS A 95 -5.86 8.54 -7.77
C LYS A 95 -6.24 7.89 -9.07
N ASP A 96 -7.52 7.53 -9.14
CA ASP A 96 -8.18 7.00 -10.34
C ASP A 96 -7.47 5.79 -10.94
N ALA A 97 -6.90 4.93 -10.10
CA ALA A 97 -6.29 3.70 -10.58
C ALA A 97 -7.37 2.73 -11.10
N SER A 98 -7.00 1.95 -12.10
CA SER A 98 -7.84 0.89 -12.64
C SER A 98 -7.13 -0.46 -12.57
N LEU A 99 -7.90 -1.48 -12.22
CA LEU A 99 -7.44 -2.84 -12.03
C LEU A 99 -8.28 -3.77 -12.89
N TYR A 100 -7.60 -4.63 -13.65
CA TYR A 100 -8.23 -5.67 -14.43
C TYR A 100 -7.70 -7.03 -14.00
N LEU A 101 -8.62 -7.93 -13.67
CA LEU A 101 -8.28 -9.26 -13.19
C LEU A 101 -9.23 -10.32 -13.77
N THR A 102 -8.73 -11.55 -13.88
CA THR A 102 -9.51 -12.72 -14.28
C THR A 102 -9.63 -13.67 -13.10
N ILE A 103 -10.81 -14.27 -12.93
CA ILE A 103 -11.11 -15.22 -11.85
C ILE A 103 -11.76 -16.44 -12.48
N ASP A 104 -11.35 -17.63 -12.06
CA ASP A 104 -12.00 -18.89 -12.45
C ASP A 104 -13.08 -19.21 -11.41
N TYR A 105 -14.29 -19.58 -11.86
CA TYR A 105 -15.40 -19.91 -10.98
C TYR A 105 -15.96 -21.31 -11.27
N ARG A 106 -16.52 -21.93 -10.23
CA ARG A 106 -17.34 -23.14 -10.32
C ARG A 106 -18.53 -22.99 -9.37
N ALA A 107 -19.73 -23.23 -9.89
CA ALA A 107 -20.97 -23.22 -9.16
C ALA A 107 -21.67 -24.58 -9.31
N LEU A 108 -22.16 -25.15 -8.22
CA LEU A 108 -22.87 -26.42 -8.20
C LEU A 108 -24.20 -26.23 -7.47
N SER A 109 -25.28 -26.69 -8.08
CA SER A 109 -26.60 -26.77 -7.46
C SER A 109 -26.97 -28.24 -7.28
N GLU A 110 -27.07 -28.66 -6.03
CA GLU A 110 -27.39 -30.04 -5.65
C GLU A 110 -28.91 -30.23 -5.53
N GLY A 111 -29.43 -31.28 -6.15
CA GLY A 111 -30.87 -31.52 -6.19
C GLY A 111 -31.21 -32.95 -6.58
N TRP A 112 -32.37 -33.13 -7.17
CA TRP A 112 -32.75 -34.41 -7.77
C TRP A 112 -32.05 -34.62 -9.14
N TRP A 113 -31.52 -33.54 -9.71
CA TRP A 113 -30.47 -33.54 -10.72
C TRP A 113 -29.42 -32.52 -10.34
N ASP A 114 -28.16 -32.92 -10.37
CA ASP A 114 -27.04 -32.02 -10.07
C ASP A 114 -26.69 -31.20 -11.31
N ILE A 115 -26.69 -29.87 -11.14
CA ILE A 115 -26.33 -28.94 -12.20
C ILE A 115 -25.02 -28.26 -11.80
N SER A 116 -23.99 -28.46 -12.61
CA SER A 116 -22.69 -27.81 -12.45
C SER A 116 -22.43 -26.81 -13.56
N ASN A 117 -21.93 -25.63 -13.20
CA ASN A 117 -21.40 -24.66 -14.14
C ASN A 117 -19.99 -24.24 -13.71
N SER A 118 -19.11 -24.03 -14.67
CA SER A 118 -17.77 -23.52 -14.42
C SER A 118 -17.31 -22.67 -15.60
N GLY A 119 -16.50 -21.68 -15.31
CA GLY A 119 -15.94 -20.82 -16.34
C GLY A 119 -14.97 -19.83 -15.74
N TRP A 120 -14.75 -18.74 -16.46
CA TRP A 120 -13.94 -17.63 -16.02
C TRP A 120 -14.73 -16.34 -16.16
N ILE A 121 -14.45 -15.39 -15.27
CA ILE A 121 -15.00 -14.04 -15.30
C ILE A 121 -13.88 -13.03 -15.38
N GLN A 122 -14.18 -11.92 -16.04
CA GLN A 122 -13.34 -10.75 -16.13
C GLN A 122 -13.92 -9.68 -15.22
N VAL A 123 -13.08 -9.12 -14.36
CA VAL A 123 -13.47 -8.09 -13.40
C VAL A 123 -12.62 -6.86 -13.66
N TRP A 124 -13.29 -5.72 -13.80
CA TRP A 124 -12.67 -4.40 -13.92
C TRP A 124 -13.10 -3.57 -12.72
N ALA A 125 -12.14 -2.99 -12.03
CA ALA A 125 -12.37 -1.99 -11.01
C ALA A 125 -11.71 -0.68 -11.45
N SER A 126 -12.44 0.42 -11.36
CA SER A 126 -11.96 1.76 -11.72
C SER A 126 -12.25 2.76 -10.60
N GLY A 127 -11.56 3.89 -10.60
CA GLY A 127 -11.71 4.91 -9.55
C GLY A 127 -11.08 4.53 -8.21
N ILE A 128 -10.07 3.64 -8.23
CA ILE A 128 -9.38 3.22 -7.01
C ILE A 128 -8.49 4.37 -6.52
N ASN A 129 -8.77 4.84 -5.30
CA ASN A 129 -8.01 5.88 -4.63
C ASN A 129 -7.31 5.29 -3.40
N ILE A 130 -5.98 5.43 -3.34
CA ILE A 130 -5.16 4.92 -2.23
C ILE A 130 -4.46 6.10 -1.59
N HIS A 131 -4.50 6.17 -0.26
CA HIS A 131 -3.87 7.24 0.49
C HIS A 131 -3.20 6.67 1.74
N GLU A 132 -1.88 6.56 1.69
CA GLU A 132 -1.07 5.99 2.76
C GLU A 132 -0.12 7.04 3.31
N THR A 133 0.03 7.09 4.63
CA THR A 133 0.99 7.98 5.30
C THR A 133 1.92 7.16 6.17
N VAL A 134 3.21 7.28 5.90
CA VAL A 134 4.27 6.61 6.64
C VAL A 134 5.02 7.66 7.45
N SER A 135 5.17 7.43 8.75
CA SER A 135 6.01 8.26 9.62
C SER A 135 7.46 7.80 9.57
N PHE A 136 8.39 8.75 9.59
CA PHE A 136 9.80 8.48 9.79
C PHE A 136 10.07 8.39 11.30
N GLY A 137 10.62 7.27 11.74
CA GLY A 137 11.13 7.06 13.08
C GLY A 137 12.55 6.51 13.03
N LEU A 138 13.34 6.79 14.05
CA LEU A 138 14.54 6.03 14.35
C LEU A 138 14.11 4.90 15.30
N TYR A 139 14.43 3.66 14.95
CA TYR A 139 14.24 2.50 15.83
C TYR A 139 15.14 2.63 17.07
#